data_AF-A0AAN7BRY8-F1
#
_entry.id   AF-A0AAN7BRY8-F1
#
_cell.length_a   1.000
_cell.length_b   1.000
_cell.length_c   1.000
_cell.angle_alpha   90.00
_cell.angle_beta   90.00
_cell.angle_gamma   90.00
#
_symmetry.space_group_name_H-M   'P 1'
#
loop_
_entity.id
_entity.type
_entity.pdbx_description
1 polymer ?
#
loop_
_entity_poly.entity_id
_entity_poly.type
_entity_poly.pdbx_seq_one_letter_code
_entity_poly.pdbx_strand_id
1 'polypeptide(L)'
;MSSTGSADDAAAKKPARFGAPSGPKILVKLLGSNNHQWEIHENLLRSCSTYFANRIDQNPCDINEINTLEDWVEPATVQMFGEWLYENTAQATSLHPISVVKSPFTKDVFSYLKIYVFAVVYEIPDLSRDAFVRVHQYLTIQEHNYKPVVEQVKYLFDHTKKVT
;
A
#
# COMPACT_ATOMS: atom_id res chain seq x y z
N MET A 1 -36.03 -38.36 11.99
CA MET A 1 -35.29 -37.78 13.13
C MET A 1 -33.93 -38.44 13.13
N SER A 2 -32.78 -37.80 12.93
CA SER A 2 -32.46 -36.39 12.80
C SER A 2 -31.23 -36.23 11.90
N SER A 3 -31.23 -35.13 11.16
CA SER A 3 -30.08 -34.53 10.50
C SER A 3 -29.03 -34.12 11.54
N THR A 4 -27.74 -34.26 11.21
CA THR A 4 -26.72 -33.26 11.57
C THR A 4 -25.68 -33.22 10.45
N GLY A 5 -25.91 -32.33 9.48
CA GLY A 5 -24.83 -31.77 8.68
C GLY A 5 -24.08 -30.75 9.52
N SER A 6 -22.75 -30.90 9.62
CA SER A 6 -21.86 -29.87 10.16
C SER A 6 -21.44 -28.97 9.01
N ALA A 7 -21.98 -27.75 9.03
CA ALA A 7 -21.51 -26.64 8.22
C ALA A 7 -20.32 -25.95 8.92
N ASP A 8 -19.40 -25.50 8.07
CA ASP A 8 -18.64 -24.25 8.17
C ASP A 8 -17.84 -23.92 9.43
N ASP A 9 -16.51 -23.91 9.26
CA ASP A 9 -15.66 -22.92 9.93
C ASP A 9 -14.55 -22.47 8.96
N ALA A 10 -14.96 -21.79 7.89
CA ALA A 10 -14.05 -20.98 7.08
C ALA A 10 -13.81 -19.67 7.83
N ALA A 11 -12.78 -19.65 8.68
CA ALA A 11 -12.35 -18.46 9.41
C ALA A 11 -12.02 -17.32 8.44
N ALA A 12 -13.00 -16.43 8.22
CA ALA A 12 -12.81 -15.18 7.52
C ALA A 12 -11.81 -14.31 8.30
N LYS A 13 -10.58 -14.24 7.80
CA LYS A 13 -9.55 -13.31 8.30
C LYS A 13 -10.13 -11.90 8.27
N LYS A 14 -10.32 -11.30 9.43
CA LYS A 14 -10.75 -9.90 9.55
C LYS A 14 -9.73 -8.99 8.84
N PRO A 15 -10.18 -7.98 8.06
CA PRO A 15 -9.27 -7.04 7.42
C PRO A 15 -8.56 -6.18 8.49
N ALA A 16 -7.29 -5.86 8.22
CA ALA A 16 -6.52 -4.94 9.06
C ALA A 16 -7.10 -3.52 8.94
N ARG A 17 -7.38 -2.88 10.08
CA ARG A 17 -7.88 -1.50 10.14
C ARG A 17 -6.79 -0.54 10.57
N PHE A 18 -6.55 0.49 9.77
CA PHE A 18 -5.65 1.59 10.11
C PHE A 18 -6.47 2.76 10.70
N GLY A 19 -5.88 3.52 11.64
CA GLY A 19 -6.55 4.52 12.50
C GLY A 19 -7.42 5.56 11.77
N ALA A 20 -8.43 6.13 12.42
CA ALA A 20 -9.50 6.88 11.75
C ALA A 20 -9.26 8.41 11.68
N PRO A 21 -9.24 9.03 10.49
CA PRO A 21 -9.48 10.47 10.33
C PRO A 21 -10.96 10.82 10.52
N SER A 22 -11.24 12.04 11.00
CA SER A 22 -12.60 12.54 11.25
C SER A 22 -13.30 12.96 9.94
N GLY A 23 -14.05 12.04 9.34
CA GLY A 23 -14.90 12.25 8.15
C GLY A 23 -15.82 11.05 7.91
N PRO A 24 -16.76 11.10 6.95
CA PRO A 24 -17.57 9.94 6.61
C PRO A 24 -16.65 8.74 6.28
N LYS A 25 -16.83 7.65 7.02
CA LYS A 25 -16.00 6.44 6.97
C LYS A 25 -16.33 5.59 5.74
N ILE A 26 -16.12 6.13 4.54
CA ILE A 26 -16.19 5.29 3.36
C ILE A 26 -14.86 4.55 3.26
N LEU A 27 -14.92 3.24 3.45
CA LEU A 27 -13.78 2.34 3.37
C LEU A 27 -13.80 1.68 2.00
N VAL A 28 -12.73 1.87 1.25
CA VAL A 28 -12.48 1.16 -0.01
C VAL A 28 -11.74 -0.13 0.31
N LYS A 29 -12.22 -1.25 -0.26
CA LYS A 29 -11.57 -2.55 -0.14
C LYS A 29 -10.53 -2.71 -1.25
N LEU A 30 -9.27 -2.86 -0.88
CA LEU A 30 -8.22 -3.31 -1.79
C LEU A 30 -8.10 -4.82 -1.68
N LEU A 31 -8.16 -5.54 -2.80
CA LEU A 31 -7.91 -6.98 -2.86
C LEU A 31 -6.59 -7.23 -3.56
N GLY A 32 -5.67 -7.86 -2.86
CA GLY A 32 -4.39 -8.28 -3.43
C GLY A 32 -4.30 -9.78 -3.59
N SER A 33 -3.09 -10.26 -3.83
CA SER A 33 -2.80 -11.68 -3.99
C SER A 33 -3.28 -12.53 -2.79
N ASN A 34 -3.65 -13.78 -3.08
CA ASN A 34 -4.11 -14.75 -2.08
C ASN A 34 -5.34 -14.31 -1.28
N ASN A 35 -6.25 -13.56 -1.91
CA ASN A 35 -7.48 -13.04 -1.29
C ASN A 35 -7.25 -12.16 -0.05
N HIS A 36 -6.07 -11.54 0.09
CA HIS A 36 -5.85 -10.58 1.17
C HIS A 36 -6.61 -9.29 0.88
N GLN A 37 -7.30 -8.79 1.91
CA GLN A 37 -8.15 -7.61 1.82
C GLN A 37 -7.68 -6.54 2.81
N TRP A 38 -7.66 -5.30 2.35
CA TRP A 38 -7.38 -4.11 3.15
C TRP A 38 -8.51 -3.11 3.04
N GLU A 39 -8.84 -2.45 4.14
CA GLU A 39 -9.82 -1.36 4.18
C GLU A 39 -9.08 -0.03 4.36
N ILE A 40 -9.21 0.89 3.40
CA ILE A 40 -8.59 2.22 3.44
C ILE A 40 -9.65 3.30 3.26
N HIS A 41 -9.53 4.41 3.99
CA HIS A 41 -10.48 5.52 3.85
C HIS A 41 -10.41 6.12 2.43
N GLU A 42 -11.57 6.26 1.78
CA GLU A 42 -11.71 6.71 0.40
C GLU A 42 -11.07 8.09 0.18
N ASN A 43 -11.29 9.01 1.11
CA ASN A 43 -10.73 10.36 1.04
C ASN A 43 -9.19 10.35 0.98
N LEU A 44 -8.55 9.43 1.72
CA LEU A 44 -7.10 9.30 1.72
C LEU A 44 -6.62 8.77 0.37
N LEU A 45 -7.24 7.69 -0.14
CA LEU A 45 -6.90 7.13 -1.45
C LEU A 45 -7.06 8.15 -2.57
N ARG A 46 -8.18 8.88 -2.59
CA ARG A 46 -8.45 9.92 -3.57
C ARG A 46 -7.43 11.06 -3.50
N SER A 47 -7.04 11.45 -2.28
CA SER A 47 -6.10 12.56 -2.09
C SER A 47 -4.67 12.23 -2.54
N CYS A 48 -4.25 10.96 -2.43
CA CYS A 48 -2.88 10.57 -2.72
C CYS A 48 -2.69 9.97 -4.11
N SER A 49 -3.76 9.60 -4.82
CA SER A 49 -3.68 8.87 -6.09
C SER A 49 -4.76 9.30 -7.07
N THR A 50 -4.33 9.80 -8.24
CA THR A 50 -5.22 10.07 -9.37
C THR A 50 -5.82 8.79 -9.94
N TYR A 51 -5.05 7.71 -9.98
CA TYR A 51 -5.54 6.38 -10.37
C TYR A 51 -6.73 5.94 -9.51
N PHE A 52 -6.58 5.96 -8.18
CA PHE A 52 -7.67 5.53 -7.29
C PHE A 52 -8.84 6.52 -7.35
N ALA A 53 -8.59 7.82 -7.43
CA ALA A 53 -9.66 8.81 -7.60
C ALA A 53 -10.51 8.52 -8.85
N ASN A 54 -9.87 8.36 -10.01
CA ASN A 54 -10.55 8.05 -11.27
C ASN A 54 -11.30 6.72 -11.20
N ARG A 55 -10.70 5.70 -10.59
CA ARG A 55 -11.31 4.37 -10.50
C ARG A 55 -12.54 4.34 -9.59
N ILE A 56 -12.52 5.11 -8.50
CA ILE A 56 -13.68 5.29 -7.62
C ILE A 56 -14.76 6.12 -8.34
N ASP A 57 -14.38 7.16 -9.08
CA ASP A 57 -15.35 7.98 -9.84
C ASP A 57 -16.05 7.21 -10.97
N GLN A 58 -15.35 6.24 -11.59
CA GLN A 58 -15.93 5.36 -12.61
C GLN A 58 -16.92 4.35 -12.03
N ASN A 59 -16.81 4.01 -10.74
CA ASN A 59 -17.69 3.05 -10.08
C ASN A 59 -18.27 3.65 -8.79
N PRO A 60 -19.15 4.68 -8.90
CA PRO A 60 -19.52 5.51 -7.76
C PRO A 60 -20.52 4.87 -6.78
N CYS A 61 -20.76 3.55 -6.79
CA CYS A 61 -21.98 2.99 -6.18
C CYS A 61 -21.89 1.68 -5.39
N ASP A 62 -20.72 1.19 -4.95
CA ASP A 62 -20.72 0.19 -3.89
C ASP A 62 -19.61 0.42 -2.86
N ILE A 63 -20.02 0.67 -1.62
CA ILE A 63 -19.17 0.77 -0.41
C ILE A 63 -18.40 -0.55 -0.16
N ASN A 64 -18.69 -1.58 -0.96
CA ASN A 64 -18.09 -2.89 -0.94
C ASN A 64 -17.26 -3.21 -2.19
N GLU A 65 -17.14 -2.30 -3.14
CA GLU A 65 -16.50 -2.62 -4.40
C GLU A 65 -14.99 -2.78 -4.20
N ILE A 66 -14.53 -3.92 -4.71
CA ILE A 66 -13.18 -4.40 -4.52
C ILE A 66 -12.30 -3.76 -5.61
N ASN A 67 -11.40 -2.90 -5.19
CA ASN A 67 -10.30 -2.47 -6.05
C ASN A 67 -9.23 -3.56 -6.06
N THR A 68 -9.23 -4.34 -7.13
CA THR A 68 -8.24 -5.40 -7.33
C THR A 68 -6.89 -4.79 -7.65
N LEU A 69 -5.91 -5.10 -6.81
CA LEU A 69 -4.51 -4.83 -7.05
C LEU A 69 -3.94 -5.90 -8.00
N GLU A 70 -2.84 -5.59 -8.69
CA GLU A 70 -2.18 -6.56 -9.55
C GLU A 70 -1.61 -7.72 -8.70
N ASP A 71 -1.56 -8.93 -9.26
CA ASP A 71 -1.15 -10.14 -8.53
C ASP A 71 0.28 -10.09 -7.97
N TRP A 72 1.15 -9.28 -8.57
CA TRP A 72 2.51 -9.07 -8.07
C TRP A 72 2.57 -8.20 -6.81
N VAL A 73 1.48 -7.52 -6.46
CA VAL A 73 1.43 -6.69 -5.26
C VAL A 73 1.37 -7.58 -4.03
N GLU A 74 2.49 -7.61 -3.32
CA GLU A 74 2.63 -8.38 -2.10
C GLU A 74 1.91 -7.69 -0.92
N PRO A 75 1.36 -8.47 0.02
CA PRO A 75 0.74 -7.95 1.24
C PRO A 75 1.61 -6.95 2.02
N ALA A 76 2.92 -7.20 2.06
CA ALA A 76 3.87 -6.34 2.76
C ALA A 76 3.98 -4.95 2.13
N THR A 77 3.83 -4.84 0.81
CA THR A 77 3.84 -3.56 0.08
C THR A 77 2.60 -2.75 0.39
N VAL A 78 1.42 -3.40 0.38
CA VAL A 78 0.15 -2.73 0.73
C VAL A 78 0.17 -2.26 2.19
N GLN A 79 0.74 -3.05 3.08
CA GLN A 79 0.93 -2.65 4.47
C GLN A 79 1.84 -1.41 4.59
N MET A 80 2.96 -1.35 3.87
CA MET A 80 3.84 -0.17 3.86
C MET A 80 3.14 1.08 3.33
N PHE A 81 2.32 0.92 2.29
CA PHE A 81 1.50 2.00 1.78
C PHE A 81 0.51 2.50 2.83
N GLY A 82 -0.19 1.59 3.51
CA GLY A 82 -1.09 1.94 4.60
C GLY A 82 -0.38 2.70 5.71
N GLU A 83 0.73 2.18 6.23
CA GLU A 83 1.54 2.85 7.25
C GLU A 83 1.93 4.28 6.83
N TRP A 84 2.49 4.44 5.62
CA TRP A 84 2.85 5.75 5.07
C TRP A 84 1.65 6.71 4.96
N LEU A 85 0.52 6.22 4.46
CA LEU A 85 -0.68 7.02 4.22
C LEU A 85 -1.26 7.58 5.53
N TYR A 86 -1.32 6.77 6.58
CA TYR A 86 -1.85 7.19 7.88
C TYR A 86 -0.83 7.99 8.70
N GLU A 87 0.47 7.77 8.52
CA GLU A 87 1.50 8.60 9.15
C GLU A 87 1.48 10.04 8.62
N ASN A 88 1.42 10.21 7.29
CA ASN A 88 1.40 11.55 6.68
C ASN A 88 0.14 12.34 7.01
N THR A 89 -0.99 11.67 7.19
CA THR A 89 -2.26 12.32 7.55
C THR A 89 -2.32 12.69 9.03
N ALA A 90 -1.78 11.85 9.91
CA ALA A 90 -1.63 12.18 11.33
C ALA A 90 -0.66 13.35 11.56
N GLN A 91 0.42 13.43 10.79
CA GLN A 91 1.34 14.58 10.83
C GLN A 91 0.68 15.87 10.32
N ALA A 92 -0.17 15.80 9.29
CA ALA A 92 -0.90 16.96 8.78
C ALA A 92 -1.88 17.58 9.81
N THR A 93 -2.35 16.80 10.78
CA THR A 93 -3.25 17.26 11.86
C THR A 93 -2.50 17.71 13.13
N SER A 94 -1.23 17.34 13.26
CA SER A 94 -0.36 17.77 14.35
C SER A 94 0.39 19.04 13.95
N LEU A 95 -0.03 20.20 14.45
CA LEU A 95 0.67 21.50 14.31
C LEU A 95 2.08 21.55 14.96
N HIS A 96 2.57 20.43 15.48
CA HIS A 96 3.91 20.28 16.01
C HIS A 96 4.69 19.24 15.21
N PRO A 97 5.98 19.51 14.88
CA PRO A 97 6.84 18.51 14.26
C PRO A 97 7.06 17.40 15.28
N ILE A 98 6.29 16.32 15.17
CA ILE A 98 6.51 15.13 15.97
C ILE A 98 7.79 14.50 15.46
N SER A 99 8.83 14.72 16.25
CA SER A 99 10.10 13.99 16.31
C SER A 99 10.04 12.65 15.59
N VAL A 100 10.82 12.52 14.51
CA VAL A 100 11.34 11.29 13.89
C VAL A 100 10.80 10.03 14.54
N VAL A 101 9.53 9.71 14.26
CA VAL A 101 8.97 8.43 14.68
C VAL A 101 9.75 7.40 13.88
N LYS A 102 10.32 6.42 14.58
CA LYS A 102 11.06 5.32 13.96
C LYS A 102 10.14 4.66 12.95
N SER A 103 10.31 5.08 11.70
CA SER A 103 9.93 4.39 10.48
C SER A 103 10.03 2.89 10.79
N PRO A 104 8.94 2.10 10.84
CA PRO A 104 8.99 0.66 11.08
C PRO A 104 9.74 -0.11 9.97
N PHE A 105 10.36 0.64 9.06
CA PHE A 105 11.13 0.22 7.92
C PHE A 105 12.54 -0.21 8.37
N THR A 106 12.63 -1.30 9.13
CA THR A 106 13.81 -2.20 9.07
C THR A 106 13.75 -3.06 7.80
N LYS A 107 13.34 -2.46 6.69
CA LYS A 107 13.08 -3.19 5.44
C LYS A 107 14.26 -2.95 4.51
N ASP A 108 14.70 -4.04 3.91
CA ASP A 108 15.78 -4.07 2.95
C ASP A 108 15.46 -3.20 1.73
N VAL A 109 16.48 -2.84 0.96
CA VAL A 109 16.35 -2.07 -0.28
C VAL A 109 15.32 -2.60 -1.27
N PHE A 110 15.11 -3.92 -1.34
CA PHE A 110 14.14 -4.48 -2.28
C PHE A 110 12.72 -4.12 -1.89
N SER A 111 12.40 -4.09 -0.59
CA SER A 111 11.12 -3.60 -0.10
C SER A 111 10.86 -2.14 -0.51
N TYR A 112 11.89 -1.29 -0.47
CA TYR A 112 11.78 0.10 -0.95
C TYR A 112 11.59 0.19 -2.48
N LEU A 113 12.20 -0.72 -3.24
CA LEU A 113 11.95 -0.82 -4.68
C LEU A 113 10.52 -1.27 -4.98
N LYS A 114 9.98 -2.25 -4.23
CA LYS A 114 8.60 -2.72 -4.39
C LYS A 114 7.58 -1.61 -4.13
N ILE A 115 7.75 -0.85 -3.05
CA ILE A 115 6.86 0.28 -2.76
C ILE A 115 7.02 1.43 -3.77
N TYR A 116 8.23 1.64 -4.30
CA TYR A 116 8.46 2.59 -5.41
C TYR A 116 7.67 2.18 -6.66
N VAL A 117 7.77 0.93 -7.09
CA VAL A 117 7.02 0.41 -8.24
C VAL A 117 5.51 0.50 -8.00
N PHE A 118 5.04 0.12 -6.82
CA PHE A 118 3.64 0.28 -6.41
C PHE A 118 3.19 1.74 -6.56
N ALA A 119 3.96 2.69 -6.04
CA ALA A 119 3.64 4.10 -6.11
C ALA A 119 3.61 4.63 -7.56
N VAL A 120 4.47 4.13 -8.43
CA VAL A 120 4.47 4.50 -9.86
C VAL A 120 3.23 3.94 -10.56
N VAL A 121 2.93 2.65 -10.38
CA VAL A 121 1.80 1.97 -11.05
C VAL A 121 0.45 2.54 -10.61
N TYR A 122 0.30 2.86 -9.33
CA TYR A 122 -0.93 3.43 -8.77
C TYR A 122 -0.92 4.96 -8.70
N GLU A 123 -0.01 5.63 -9.40
CA GLU A 123 0.06 7.09 -9.52
C GLU A 123 0.02 7.82 -8.16
N ILE A 124 0.95 7.48 -7.26
CA ILE A 124 1.12 8.08 -5.93
C ILE A 124 2.46 8.83 -5.89
N PRO A 125 2.54 10.09 -6.37
CA PRO A 125 3.82 10.78 -6.60
C PRO A 125 4.65 11.04 -5.34
N ASP A 126 3.99 11.32 -4.20
CA ASP A 126 4.71 11.60 -2.96
C ASP A 126 5.31 10.32 -2.37
N LEU A 127 4.60 9.20 -2.44
CA LEU A 127 5.12 7.90 -2.02
C LEU A 127 6.29 7.45 -2.93
N SER A 128 6.20 7.68 -4.24
CA SER A 128 7.30 7.32 -5.15
C SER A 128 8.56 8.13 -4.87
N ARG A 129 8.41 9.43 -4.58
CA ARG A 129 9.51 10.29 -4.14
C ARG A 129 10.12 9.81 -2.83
N ASP A 130 9.30 9.54 -1.83
CA ASP A 130 9.76 9.08 -0.51
C ASP A 130 10.48 7.73 -0.61
N ALA A 131 9.90 6.78 -1.35
CA ALA A 131 10.50 5.48 -1.61
C ALA A 131 11.86 5.63 -2.31
N PHE A 132 11.97 6.49 -3.33
CA PHE A 132 13.22 6.76 -4.03
C PHE A 132 14.28 7.33 -3.10
N VAL A 133 13.92 8.29 -2.23
CA VAL A 133 14.83 8.86 -1.23
C VAL A 133 15.36 7.76 -0.29
N ARG A 134 14.50 6.83 0.15
CA ARG A 134 14.93 5.70 0.99
C ARG A 134 15.87 4.74 0.27
N VAL A 135 15.59 4.40 -0.99
CA VAL A 135 16.50 3.61 -1.83
C VAL A 135 17.85 4.32 -1.93
N HIS A 136 17.85 5.59 -2.30
CA HIS A 136 19.08 6.38 -2.45
C HIS A 136 19.88 6.47 -1.14
N GLN A 137 19.21 6.73 -0.01
CA GLN A 137 19.83 6.74 1.32
C GLN A 137 20.44 5.38 1.66
N TYR A 138 19.72 4.28 1.39
CA TYR A 138 20.23 2.93 1.63
C TYR A 138 21.51 2.68 0.84
N LEU A 139 21.50 3.01 -0.46
CA LEU A 139 22.64 2.84 -1.37
C LEU A 139 23.85 3.72 -1.04
N THR A 140 23.62 4.87 -0.39
CA THR A 140 24.68 5.82 -0.07
C THR A 140 25.25 5.65 1.35
N ILE A 141 24.44 5.15 2.29
CA ILE A 141 24.82 5.01 3.71
C ILE A 141 25.33 3.59 4.01
N GLN A 142 24.71 2.54 3.45
CA GLN A 142 25.16 1.16 3.65
C GLN A 142 26.19 0.77 2.59
N GLU A 143 27.44 1.19 2.82
CA GLU A 143 28.67 0.72 2.19
C GLU A 143 28.74 0.75 0.65
N HIS A 144 29.83 1.29 0.10
CA HIS A 144 30.11 1.44 -1.33
C HIS A 144 30.16 0.14 -2.18
N ASN A 145 29.68 -0.99 -1.66
CA ASN A 145 29.67 -2.31 -2.31
C ASN A 145 28.28 -2.86 -2.59
N TYR A 146 27.20 -2.10 -2.35
CA TYR A 146 25.88 -2.54 -2.77
C TYR A 146 25.82 -2.70 -4.30
N LYS A 147 25.64 -3.93 -4.76
CA LYS A 147 25.38 -4.24 -6.16
C LYS A 147 23.93 -4.70 -6.29
N PRO A 148 23.12 -4.06 -7.15
CA PRO A 148 21.77 -4.54 -7.42
C PRO A 148 21.83 -6.00 -7.85
N VAL A 149 21.03 -6.85 -7.21
CA VAL A 149 20.90 -8.25 -7.63
C VAL A 149 19.99 -8.35 -8.83
N VAL A 150 20.16 -9.40 -9.65
CA VAL A 150 19.44 -9.59 -10.91
C VAL A 150 17.92 -9.55 -10.69
N GLU A 151 17.44 -10.11 -9.57
CA GLU A 151 16.03 -10.15 -9.21
C GLU A 151 15.44 -8.74 -9.08
N GLN A 152 16.18 -7.79 -8.51
CA GLN A 152 15.70 -6.42 -8.31
C GLN A 152 15.61 -5.65 -9.62
N VAL A 153 16.65 -5.79 -10.46
CA VAL A 153 16.69 -5.16 -11.78
C VAL A 153 15.56 -5.70 -12.65
N LYS A 154 15.39 -7.03 -12.66
CA LYS A 154 14.29 -7.69 -13.36
C LYS A 154 12.93 -7.21 -12.84
N TYR A 155 12.75 -7.14 -11.52
CA TYR A 155 11.50 -6.66 -10.93
C TYR A 155 11.14 -5.24 -11.38
N LEU A 156 12.11 -4.31 -11.41
CA LEU A 156 11.87 -2.97 -11.94
C LEU A 156 11.44 -3.03 -13.41
N PHE A 157 12.21 -3.71 -14.27
CA PHE A 157 11.89 -3.79 -15.70
C PHE A 157 10.53 -4.44 -15.99
N ASP A 158 10.16 -5.50 -15.27
CA ASP A 158 8.93 -6.24 -15.54
C ASP A 158 7.68 -5.44 -15.14
N HIS A 159 7.80 -4.55 -14.15
CA HIS A 159 6.64 -3.87 -13.55
C HIS A 159 6.57 -2.36 -13.82
N THR A 160 7.62 -1.72 -14.32
CA THR A 160 7.57 -0.30 -14.71
C THR A 160 7.36 -0.08 -16.22
N LYS A 161 7.45 -1.13 -17.05
CA LYS A 161 7.29 -1.02 -18.51
C LYS A 161 5.85 -0.77 -19.01
N LYS A 162 4.84 -0.89 -18.14
CA LYS A 162 3.43 -0.68 -18.52
C LYS A 162 2.98 0.79 -18.47
N VAL A 163 3.84 1.71 -18.05
CA VAL A 163 3.51 3.16 -18.00
C VAL A 163 3.94 3.80 -19.33
N THR A 164 3.19 3.56 -20.40
CA THR A 164 3.29 4.34 -21.65
C THR A 164 1.92 4.53 -22.26
#